data_AF-A0A1Y9H2D5-F1
#
_entry.id   AF-A0A1Y9H2D5-F1
#
_cell.length_a   1.000
_cell.length_b   1.000
_cell.length_c   1.000
_cell.angle_alpha   90.00
_cell.angle_beta   90.00
_cell.angle_gamma   90.00
#
_symmetry.space_group_name_H-M   'P 1'
#
loop_
_entity.id
_entity.type
_entity.pdbx_description
1 polymer ?
#
loop_
_entity_poly.entity_id
_entity_poly.type
_entity_poly.pdbx_seq_one_letter_code
_entity_poly.pdbx_strand_id
1 'polypeptide(L)'
;MSFNQDELQAPAWLNDEFFLDVMRESTNDPSIELTSECVLRPGTNQGDHYGSVMFRTTVNYRSHKLGDEKSINLIMKTKPEADGLKKSILEDNQIFAIEIDMYRNTLPKIARVLKGIGEEYKYPQFVYGALAPRTILILEDISDQGWVMGDFICTLDEMKPIVKNIAMLHAASVMLASEDSKFAVDHSHATASIFMRFGGMVKKGFDAVMMLTVLDPEFAHFGKPLESFMRNLTSFFESSFGPSTAIQNVLIHGDFHFKNLLHKDDTVGRHTDTIFLDYQISCWTTPVVDLYSMLDLISSQEVKDKHRSELIYMYHEQYSDLLKRMGFAGKISTLLELQMELLKFAVLELFHYIVFSSYRYMDETVTDIEALLKGEVDLEIVNIADFKKLMHTELTRFLHQGTLCNS
;
A
#
# COMPACT_ATOMS: atom_id res chain seq x y z
N MET A 1 -10.42 -13.56 18.89
CA MET A 1 -9.95 -13.12 17.56
C MET A 1 -10.39 -14.17 16.58
N SER A 2 -11.05 -13.77 15.51
CA SER A 2 -11.41 -14.66 14.41
C SER A 2 -10.32 -14.53 13.34
N PHE A 3 -9.91 -15.64 12.72
CA PHE A 3 -8.86 -15.71 11.69
C PHE A 3 -9.49 -16.09 10.35
N ASN A 4 -8.83 -15.78 9.23
CA ASN A 4 -9.28 -16.23 7.91
C ASN A 4 -9.29 -17.77 7.84
N GLN A 5 -10.33 -18.38 7.26
CA GLN A 5 -10.47 -19.85 7.21
C GLN A 5 -9.28 -20.53 6.51
N ASP A 6 -8.75 -19.90 5.46
CA ASP A 6 -7.61 -20.39 4.68
C ASP A 6 -6.29 -20.41 5.50
N GLU A 7 -6.22 -19.66 6.62
CA GLU A 7 -5.05 -19.59 7.51
C GLU A 7 -5.14 -20.57 8.69
N LEU A 8 -6.28 -21.27 8.85
CA LEU A 8 -6.49 -22.22 9.94
C LEU A 8 -5.83 -23.58 9.69
N GLN A 9 -5.54 -23.91 8.43
CA GLN A 9 -4.81 -25.12 8.07
C GLN A 9 -3.59 -24.77 7.22
N ALA A 10 -2.41 -24.88 7.83
CA ALA A 10 -1.15 -24.74 7.13
C ALA A 10 -1.00 -25.88 6.09
N PRO A 11 -0.52 -25.57 4.87
CA PRO A 11 -0.30 -26.59 3.87
C PRO A 11 0.90 -27.46 4.24
N ALA A 12 0.82 -28.77 3.95
CA ALA A 12 1.76 -29.79 4.45
C ALA A 12 3.22 -29.60 4.03
N TRP A 13 3.48 -28.76 3.03
CA TRP A 13 4.82 -28.46 2.54
C TRP A 13 5.55 -27.37 3.33
N LEU A 14 4.81 -26.55 4.10
CA LEU A 14 5.40 -25.63 5.06
C LEU A 14 5.72 -26.41 6.33
N ASN A 15 6.84 -27.11 6.32
CA ASN A 15 7.29 -28.00 7.39
C ASN A 15 8.75 -27.74 7.77
N ASP A 16 9.25 -28.48 8.76
CA ASP A 16 10.61 -28.32 9.30
C ASP A 16 11.72 -28.45 8.25
N GLU A 17 11.57 -29.36 7.27
CA GLU A 17 12.55 -29.53 6.19
C GLU A 17 12.63 -28.27 5.31
N PHE A 18 11.47 -27.71 4.96
CA PHE A 18 11.39 -26.46 4.21
C PHE A 18 12.03 -25.28 4.98
N PHE A 19 11.72 -25.11 6.27
CA PHE A 19 12.32 -24.03 7.07
C PHE A 19 13.83 -24.22 7.26
N LEU A 20 14.30 -25.46 7.40
CA LEU A 20 15.74 -25.74 7.46
C LEU A 20 16.46 -25.28 6.18
N ASP A 21 15.90 -25.59 5.00
CA ASP A 21 16.47 -25.15 3.72
C ASP A 21 16.45 -23.62 3.58
N VAL A 22 15.33 -22.99 3.93
CA VAL A 22 15.20 -21.52 3.96
C VAL A 22 16.25 -20.88 4.86
N MET A 23 16.47 -21.41 6.06
CA MET A 23 17.47 -20.87 6.99
C MET A 23 18.90 -21.04 6.46
N ARG A 24 19.22 -22.20 5.86
CA ARG A 24 20.54 -22.45 5.27
C ARG A 24 20.82 -21.53 4.09
N GLU A 25 19.84 -21.29 3.23
CA GLU A 25 19.96 -20.39 2.08
C GLU A 25 20.12 -18.94 2.52
N SER A 26 19.18 -18.44 3.35
CA SER A 26 19.15 -17.04 3.77
C SER A 26 20.37 -16.60 4.57
N THR A 27 20.95 -17.50 5.37
CA THR A 27 22.16 -17.24 6.16
C THR A 27 23.46 -17.61 5.45
N ASN A 28 23.37 -18.25 4.28
CA ASN A 28 24.50 -18.87 3.58
C ASN A 28 25.32 -19.80 4.50
N ASP A 29 24.63 -20.60 5.30
CA ASP A 29 25.22 -21.53 6.26
C ASP A 29 24.60 -22.94 6.16
N PRO A 30 25.24 -23.88 5.45
CA PRO A 30 24.71 -25.24 5.30
C PRO A 30 24.79 -26.05 6.60
N SER A 31 25.50 -25.56 7.62
CA SER A 31 25.65 -26.24 8.91
C SER A 31 24.47 -25.99 9.86
N ILE A 32 23.48 -25.18 9.47
CA ILE A 32 22.32 -24.95 10.32
C ILE A 32 21.56 -26.25 10.58
N GLU A 33 21.14 -26.40 11.84
CA GLU A 33 20.21 -27.43 12.33
C GLU A 33 19.08 -26.76 13.12
N LEU A 34 17.86 -27.26 12.97
CA LEU A 34 16.73 -26.82 13.79
C LEU A 34 16.82 -27.45 15.19
N THR A 35 16.55 -26.66 16.23
CA THR A 35 16.57 -27.13 17.62
C THR A 35 15.19 -27.44 18.17
N SER A 36 14.13 -27.02 17.48
CA SER A 36 12.74 -27.33 17.79
C SER A 36 11.88 -27.42 16.51
N GLU A 37 10.73 -28.09 16.62
CA GLU A 37 9.71 -28.10 15.55
C GLU A 37 9.18 -26.69 15.27
N CYS A 38 8.90 -26.39 14.00
CA CYS A 38 8.30 -25.14 13.56
C CYS A 38 6.77 -25.23 13.66
N VAL A 39 6.17 -24.45 14.57
CA VAL A 39 4.72 -24.41 14.74
C VAL A 39 4.13 -23.23 13.98
N LEU A 40 3.45 -23.52 12.87
CA LEU A 40 2.72 -22.50 12.12
C LEU A 40 1.47 -22.02 12.87
N ARG A 41 1.24 -20.71 12.77
CA ARG A 41 0.10 -20.00 13.35
C ARG A 41 -0.50 -19.09 12.27
N PRO A 42 -1.81 -18.78 12.32
CA PRO A 42 -2.41 -17.77 11.45
C PRO A 42 -1.66 -16.43 11.55
N GLY A 43 -1.48 -15.77 10.41
CA GLY A 43 -0.64 -14.58 10.31
C GLY A 43 -1.40 -13.28 10.51
N THR A 44 -2.70 -13.22 10.21
CA THR A 44 -3.45 -11.96 10.23
C THR A 44 -4.87 -12.14 10.79
N ASN A 45 -5.48 -11.07 11.28
CA ASN A 45 -6.87 -11.14 11.72
C ASN A 45 -7.81 -11.36 10.52
N GLN A 46 -9.02 -11.84 10.79
CA GLN A 46 -10.05 -11.92 9.77
C GLN A 46 -10.29 -10.54 9.13
N GLY A 47 -10.18 -10.49 7.80
CA GLY A 47 -10.41 -9.28 7.00
C GLY A 47 -9.17 -8.46 6.65
N ASP A 48 -8.01 -8.77 7.25
CA ASP A 48 -6.73 -8.20 6.84
C ASP A 48 -6.10 -9.01 5.69
N HIS A 49 -5.35 -8.33 4.81
CA HIS A 49 -4.52 -8.93 3.75
C HIS A 49 -5.23 -9.96 2.84
N TYR A 50 -6.44 -9.63 2.39
CA TYR A 50 -7.31 -10.51 1.59
C TYR A 50 -6.68 -11.08 0.30
N GLY A 51 -5.65 -10.41 -0.24
CA GLY A 51 -4.88 -10.84 -1.41
C GLY A 51 -3.89 -11.99 -1.18
N SER A 52 -3.87 -12.62 0.00
CA SER A 52 -2.94 -13.70 0.31
C SER A 52 -3.39 -14.53 1.52
N VAL A 53 -2.72 -15.67 1.74
CA VAL A 53 -2.79 -16.44 2.98
C VAL A 53 -1.53 -16.16 3.78
N MET A 54 -1.69 -15.78 5.04
CA MET A 54 -0.60 -15.38 5.92
C MET A 54 -0.38 -16.42 7.02
N PHE A 55 0.88 -16.82 7.23
CA PHE A 55 1.27 -17.65 8.37
C PHE A 55 2.43 -17.02 9.14
N ARG A 56 2.54 -17.37 10.42
CA ARG A 56 3.67 -17.02 11.29
C ARG A 56 4.30 -18.28 11.87
N THR A 57 5.61 -18.22 12.09
CA THR A 57 6.33 -19.25 12.85
C THR A 57 7.54 -18.64 13.56
N THR A 58 8.05 -19.34 14.56
CA THR A 58 9.35 -19.03 15.18
C THR A 58 10.29 -20.17 14.87
N VAL A 59 11.41 -19.88 14.22
CA VAL A 59 12.43 -20.88 13.88
C VAL A 59 13.56 -20.79 14.88
N ASN A 60 13.71 -21.84 15.70
CA ASN A 60 14.85 -22.00 16.61
C ASN A 60 15.91 -22.87 15.93
N TYR A 61 17.13 -22.37 15.85
CA TYR A 61 18.19 -23.00 15.08
C TYR A 61 19.56 -22.80 15.73
N ARG A 62 20.49 -23.69 15.40
CA ARG A 62 21.91 -23.61 15.79
C ARG A 62 22.78 -23.63 14.55
N SER A 63 23.81 -22.78 14.54
CA SER A 63 24.87 -22.79 13.54
C SER A 63 26.14 -23.35 14.17
N HIS A 64 26.75 -24.37 13.55
CA HIS A 64 28.03 -24.92 14.00
C HIS A 64 29.19 -23.91 13.86
N LYS A 65 29.01 -22.84 13.07
CA LYS A 65 29.99 -21.75 12.93
C LYS A 65 29.94 -20.75 14.08
N LEU A 66 28.74 -20.50 14.62
CA LEU A 66 28.50 -19.48 15.65
C LEU A 66 28.37 -20.08 17.06
N GLY A 67 28.14 -21.38 17.18
CA GLY A 67 28.08 -22.13 18.44
C GLY A 67 26.78 -21.93 19.24
N ASP A 68 26.20 -20.73 19.17
CA ASP A 68 25.01 -20.36 19.94
C ASP A 68 23.69 -20.72 19.24
N GLU A 69 22.69 -21.05 20.06
CA GLU A 69 21.31 -21.22 19.63
C GLU A 69 20.65 -19.85 19.44
N LYS A 70 19.90 -19.71 18.34
CA LYS A 70 19.25 -18.48 17.92
C LYS A 70 17.80 -18.74 17.54
N SER A 71 17.00 -17.69 17.60
CA SER A 71 15.60 -17.72 17.17
C SER A 71 15.33 -16.57 16.22
N ILE A 72 14.51 -16.81 15.20
CA ILE A 72 13.97 -15.76 14.32
C ILE A 72 12.44 -15.94 14.19
N ASN A 73 11.71 -14.84 14.33
CA ASN A 73 10.28 -14.81 14.07
C ASN A 73 10.06 -14.51 12.59
N LEU A 74 9.22 -15.30 11.94
CA LEU A 74 8.96 -15.23 10.50
C LEU A 74 7.47 -15.04 10.25
N ILE A 75 7.17 -14.18 9.29
CA ILE A 75 5.84 -14.04 8.68
C ILE A 75 5.95 -14.39 7.20
N MET A 76 5.00 -15.17 6.70
CA MET A 76 5.02 -15.66 5.32
C MET A 76 3.69 -15.42 4.63
N LYS A 77 3.79 -14.95 3.38
CA LYS A 77 2.69 -14.66 2.47
C LYS A 77 2.69 -15.72 1.37
N THR A 78 1.59 -16.45 1.21
CA THR A 78 1.41 -17.48 0.18
C THR A 78 0.13 -17.26 -0.63
N LYS A 79 0.04 -17.89 -1.80
CA LYS A 79 -1.22 -17.95 -2.55
C LYS A 79 -2.23 -18.86 -1.85
N PRO A 80 -3.54 -18.55 -1.91
CA PRO A 80 -4.58 -19.50 -1.53
C PRO A 80 -4.51 -20.76 -2.40
N GLU A 81 -4.54 -21.94 -1.78
CA GLU A 81 -4.62 -23.23 -2.52
C GLU A 81 -6.07 -23.55 -2.96
N ALA A 82 -7.07 -22.99 -2.27
CA ALA A 82 -8.49 -23.18 -2.57
C ALA A 82 -8.92 -22.45 -3.86
N ASP A 83 -9.76 -23.10 -4.66
CA ASP A 83 -10.36 -22.50 -5.86
C ASP A 83 -11.36 -21.38 -5.49
N GLY A 84 -11.30 -20.23 -6.16
CA GLY A 84 -12.18 -19.09 -5.86
C GLY A 84 -11.75 -17.77 -6.52
N LEU A 85 -12.46 -16.68 -6.21
CA LEU A 85 -12.16 -15.35 -6.76
C LEU A 85 -10.72 -14.92 -6.40
N LYS A 86 -10.29 -15.16 -5.15
CA LYS A 86 -8.92 -14.90 -4.70
C LYS A 86 -7.90 -15.56 -5.63
N LYS A 87 -8.06 -16.85 -5.95
CA LYS A 87 -7.16 -17.56 -6.88
C LYS A 87 -7.18 -16.91 -8.27
N SER A 88 -8.34 -16.55 -8.81
CA SER A 88 -8.43 -15.92 -10.14
C SER A 88 -7.85 -14.48 -10.20
N ILE A 89 -7.95 -13.70 -9.10
CA ILE A 89 -7.30 -12.39 -8.96
C ILE A 89 -5.80 -12.53 -8.61
N LEU A 90 -5.34 -13.70 -8.16
CA LEU A 90 -3.94 -13.93 -7.77
C LEU A 90 -3.23 -14.91 -8.70
N GLU A 91 -3.85 -15.32 -9.81
CA GLU A 91 -3.27 -16.27 -10.78
C GLU A 91 -1.98 -15.71 -11.38
N ASP A 92 -1.96 -14.39 -11.61
CA ASP A 92 -0.75 -13.68 -11.99
C ASP A 92 0.24 -13.58 -10.82
N ASN A 93 1.45 -14.08 -11.03
CA ASN A 93 2.56 -13.97 -10.09
C ASN A 93 3.11 -12.54 -10.01
N GLN A 94 2.65 -11.60 -10.85
CA GLN A 94 3.21 -10.25 -10.93
C GLN A 94 3.26 -9.53 -9.57
N ILE A 95 2.18 -9.50 -8.79
CA ILE A 95 2.15 -8.79 -7.51
C ILE A 95 3.17 -9.35 -6.51
N PHE A 96 3.31 -10.68 -6.46
CA PHE A 96 4.30 -11.36 -5.62
C PHE A 96 5.72 -11.14 -6.16
N ALA A 97 5.89 -11.09 -7.48
CA ALA A 97 7.19 -10.82 -8.10
C ALA A 97 7.68 -9.41 -7.75
N ILE A 98 6.79 -8.41 -7.82
CA ILE A 98 7.07 -7.03 -7.41
C ILE A 98 7.44 -6.98 -5.94
N GLU A 99 6.61 -7.58 -5.06
CA GLU A 99 6.87 -7.53 -3.62
C GLU A 99 8.17 -8.25 -3.22
N ILE A 100 8.45 -9.43 -3.81
CA ILE A 100 9.72 -10.15 -3.59
C ILE A 100 10.90 -9.30 -4.04
N ASP A 101 10.84 -8.66 -5.22
CA ASP A 101 11.93 -7.82 -5.71
C ASP A 101 12.15 -6.58 -4.83
N MET A 102 11.06 -5.96 -4.37
CA MET A 102 11.11 -4.84 -3.44
C MET A 102 11.88 -5.19 -2.17
N TYR A 103 11.50 -6.25 -1.48
CA TYR A 103 12.17 -6.67 -0.24
C TYR A 103 13.58 -7.21 -0.47
N ARG A 104 13.80 -8.01 -1.53
CA ARG A 104 15.09 -8.64 -1.81
C ARG A 104 16.13 -7.64 -2.30
N ASN A 105 15.75 -6.70 -3.16
CA ASN A 105 16.68 -5.90 -3.94
C ASN A 105 16.51 -4.40 -3.72
N THR A 106 15.30 -3.87 -3.84
CA THR A 106 15.09 -2.41 -3.94
C THR A 106 15.11 -1.70 -2.58
N LEU A 107 14.40 -2.18 -1.57
CA LEU A 107 14.40 -1.60 -0.21
C LEU A 107 15.82 -1.60 0.43
N PRO A 108 16.64 -2.67 0.29
CA PRO A 108 18.03 -2.63 0.75
C PRO A 108 18.89 -1.56 0.06
N LYS A 109 18.65 -1.28 -1.23
CA LYS A 109 19.35 -0.20 -1.96
C LYS A 109 18.88 1.17 -1.45
N ILE A 110 17.57 1.36 -1.26
CA ILE A 110 16.97 2.58 -0.70
C ILE A 110 17.57 2.88 0.68
N ALA A 111 17.55 1.90 1.58
CA ALA A 111 18.10 2.06 2.92
C ALA A 111 19.62 2.35 2.91
N ARG A 112 20.37 1.76 1.98
CA ARG A 112 21.81 2.05 1.84
C ARG A 112 22.08 3.49 1.41
N VAL A 113 21.33 3.98 0.42
CA VAL A 113 21.47 5.36 -0.08
C VAL A 113 21.15 6.37 1.04
N LEU A 114 20.03 6.16 1.74
CA LEU A 114 19.61 7.01 2.85
C LEU A 114 20.60 6.97 4.03
N LYS A 115 21.15 5.80 4.35
CA LYS A 115 22.19 5.66 5.37
C LYS A 115 23.44 6.47 5.04
N GLY A 116 23.76 6.64 3.75
CA GLY A 116 24.87 7.48 3.29
C GLY A 116 24.78 8.95 3.71
N ILE A 117 23.56 9.44 3.97
CA ILE A 117 23.29 10.81 4.43
C ILE A 117 22.83 10.88 5.89
N GLY A 118 22.93 9.77 6.63
CA GLY A 118 22.56 9.70 8.05
C GLY A 118 21.07 9.49 8.32
N GLU A 119 20.27 9.17 7.30
CA GLU A 119 18.87 8.76 7.49
C GLU A 119 18.76 7.23 7.60
N GLU A 120 17.77 6.76 8.35
CA GLU A 120 17.47 5.33 8.48
C GLU A 120 16.09 5.05 7.89
N TYR A 121 16.01 4.09 6.97
CA TYR A 121 14.75 3.60 6.41
C TYR A 121 14.51 2.18 6.92
N LYS A 122 13.46 2.00 7.73
CA LYS A 122 13.13 0.73 8.37
C LYS A 122 12.10 -0.03 7.55
N TYR A 123 12.33 -1.33 7.43
CA TYR A 123 11.45 -2.28 6.74
C TYR A 123 11.74 -3.70 7.28
N PRO A 124 10.75 -4.61 7.25
CA PRO A 124 10.97 -6.01 7.60
C PRO A 124 12.08 -6.64 6.76
N GLN A 125 12.99 -7.40 7.38
CA GLN A 125 14.07 -8.04 6.64
C GLN A 125 13.54 -9.15 5.73
N PHE A 126 14.05 -9.18 4.50
CA PHE A 126 13.80 -10.28 3.57
C PHE A 126 14.52 -11.54 4.05
N VAL A 127 13.78 -12.65 4.15
CA VAL A 127 14.35 -13.96 4.51
C VAL A 127 14.37 -14.87 3.30
N TYR A 128 13.24 -15.03 2.61
CA TYR A 128 13.12 -15.93 1.47
C TYR A 128 11.98 -15.51 0.53
N GLY A 129 12.07 -15.90 -0.74
CA GLY A 129 11.06 -15.57 -1.73
C GLY A 129 11.19 -16.42 -2.98
N ALA A 130 10.10 -17.03 -3.40
CA ALA A 130 10.04 -17.86 -4.60
C ALA A 130 8.70 -17.70 -5.32
N LEU A 131 8.72 -17.78 -6.64
CA LEU A 131 7.51 -17.84 -7.48
C LEU A 131 7.18 -19.27 -7.93
N ALA A 132 8.18 -20.17 -7.91
CA ALA A 132 8.09 -21.56 -8.32
C ALA A 132 9.02 -22.42 -7.45
N PRO A 133 8.68 -23.69 -7.15
CA PRO A 133 7.46 -24.40 -7.54
C PRO A 133 6.20 -23.91 -6.81
N ARG A 134 6.37 -23.16 -5.71
CA ARG A 134 5.29 -22.48 -4.99
C ARG A 134 5.60 -21.02 -4.79
N THR A 135 4.56 -20.19 -4.85
CA THR A 135 4.66 -18.76 -4.58
C THR A 135 4.65 -18.51 -3.08
N ILE A 136 5.74 -17.96 -2.56
CA ILE A 136 5.90 -17.59 -1.15
C ILE A 136 6.84 -16.41 -1.02
N LEU A 137 6.53 -15.51 -0.09
CA LEU A 137 7.42 -14.48 0.45
C LEU A 137 7.53 -14.69 1.96
N ILE A 138 8.75 -14.71 2.50
CA ILE A 138 9.03 -14.84 3.93
C ILE A 138 9.85 -13.62 4.37
N LEU A 139 9.33 -12.92 5.37
CA LEU A 139 9.93 -11.76 5.99
C LEU A 139 10.15 -12.02 7.48
N GLU A 140 11.02 -11.22 8.09
CA GLU A 140 11.08 -11.09 9.54
C GLU A 140 9.72 -10.61 10.08
N ASP A 141 9.20 -11.32 11.08
CA ASP A 141 8.02 -10.88 11.82
C ASP A 141 8.44 -9.89 12.91
N ILE A 142 8.05 -8.63 12.72
CA ILE A 142 8.39 -7.51 13.61
C ILE A 142 7.29 -7.21 14.65
N SER A 143 6.29 -8.07 14.78
CA SER A 143 5.14 -7.86 15.68
C SER A 143 5.51 -7.79 17.17
N ASP A 144 6.60 -8.41 17.59
CA ASP A 144 7.11 -8.37 18.97
C ASP A 144 7.96 -7.13 19.27
N GLN A 145 8.30 -6.33 18.24
CA GLN A 145 9.14 -5.14 18.39
C GLN A 145 8.33 -3.90 18.78
N GLY A 146 7.06 -4.08 19.18
CA GLY A 146 6.15 -3.02 19.64
C GLY A 146 5.75 -2.05 18.54
N TRP A 147 5.62 -2.55 17.32
CA TRP A 147 4.98 -1.85 16.19
C TRP A 147 3.49 -2.17 16.19
N VAL A 148 2.65 -1.16 16.00
CA VAL A 148 1.20 -1.31 16.06
C VAL A 148 0.55 -0.82 14.77
N MET A 149 -0.41 -1.59 14.26
CA MET A 149 -1.28 -1.11 13.19
C MET A 149 -2.32 -0.18 13.80
N GLY A 150 -2.56 0.96 13.16
CA GLY A 150 -3.52 1.96 13.61
C GLY A 150 -4.70 2.12 12.66
N ASP A 151 -5.65 2.96 13.05
CA ASP A 151 -6.73 3.46 12.19
C ASP A 151 -6.29 4.74 11.46
N PHE A 152 -7.24 5.48 10.88
CA PHE A 152 -6.99 6.80 10.32
C PHE A 152 -6.28 7.73 11.29
N ILE A 153 -5.28 8.44 10.79
CA ILE A 153 -4.52 9.42 11.54
C ILE A 153 -5.33 10.69 11.77
N CYS A 154 -5.50 11.05 13.04
CA CYS A 154 -6.41 12.10 13.47
C CYS A 154 -5.70 13.41 13.85
N THR A 155 -4.37 13.46 13.83
CA THR A 155 -3.60 14.68 14.11
C THR A 155 -2.52 14.95 13.06
N LEU A 156 -2.16 16.22 12.88
CA LEU A 156 -1.04 16.62 12.01
C LEU A 156 0.30 16.05 12.51
N ASP A 157 0.50 15.97 13.83
CA ASP A 157 1.76 15.50 14.41
C ASP A 157 2.01 14.02 14.09
N GLU A 158 0.97 13.19 14.14
CA GLU A 158 1.03 11.77 13.79
C GLU A 158 1.26 11.53 12.28
N MET A 159 0.91 12.49 11.42
CA MET A 159 1.22 12.42 9.98
C MET A 159 2.69 12.66 9.66
N LYS A 160 3.45 13.33 10.55
CA LYS A 160 4.87 13.68 10.31
C LYS A 160 5.77 12.48 9.99
N PRO A 161 5.78 11.38 10.76
CA PRO A 161 6.61 10.22 10.43
C PRO A 161 6.22 9.58 9.09
N ILE A 162 4.92 9.59 8.75
CA ILE A 162 4.40 9.05 7.49
C ILE A 162 4.90 9.89 6.30
N VAL A 163 4.75 11.22 6.39
CA VAL A 163 5.24 12.18 5.38
C VAL A 163 6.75 12.06 5.20
N LYS A 164 7.50 11.93 6.31
CA LYS A 164 8.95 11.75 6.27
C LYS A 164 9.32 10.46 5.52
N ASN A 165 8.68 9.34 5.86
CA ASN A 165 9.09 8.04 5.36
C ASN A 165 8.71 7.85 3.89
N ILE A 166 7.57 8.41 3.43
CA ILE A 166 7.22 8.41 2.01
C ILE A 166 8.14 9.32 1.19
N ALA A 167 8.55 10.47 1.73
CA ALA A 167 9.55 11.34 1.09
C ALA A 167 10.91 10.63 0.97
N MET A 168 11.31 9.83 1.96
CA MET A 168 12.52 9.00 1.91
C MET A 168 12.46 7.94 0.81
N LEU A 169 11.38 7.17 0.73
CA LEU A 169 11.18 6.18 -0.33
C LEU A 169 11.30 6.84 -1.71
N HIS A 170 10.55 7.92 -1.92
CA HIS A 170 10.51 8.65 -3.18
C HIS A 170 11.85 9.26 -3.56
N ALA A 171 12.50 10.02 -2.67
CA ALA A 171 13.77 10.68 -2.97
C ALA A 171 14.89 9.67 -3.24
N ALA A 172 14.98 8.60 -2.46
CA ALA A 172 15.99 7.57 -2.65
C ALA A 172 15.79 6.83 -3.99
N SER A 173 14.55 6.57 -4.40
CA SER A 173 14.26 5.95 -5.68
C SER A 173 14.73 6.78 -6.88
N VAL A 174 14.62 8.11 -6.78
CA VAL A 174 15.12 9.05 -7.80
C VAL A 174 16.64 9.01 -7.90
N MET A 175 17.33 8.90 -6.77
CA MET A 175 18.78 8.71 -6.76
C MET A 175 19.17 7.40 -7.47
N LEU A 176 18.51 6.29 -7.10
CA LEU A 176 18.77 4.99 -7.74
C LEU A 176 18.52 5.02 -9.26
N ALA A 177 17.42 5.66 -9.69
CA ALA A 177 17.13 5.82 -11.11
C ALA A 177 18.12 6.73 -11.86
N SER A 178 18.78 7.65 -11.16
CA SER A 178 19.82 8.49 -11.76
C SER A 178 21.15 7.75 -11.95
N GLU A 179 21.38 6.69 -11.17
CA GLU A 179 22.59 5.87 -11.21
C GLU A 179 22.43 4.64 -12.13
N ASP A 180 21.20 4.15 -12.31
CA ASP A 180 20.87 3.01 -13.16
C ASP A 180 19.75 3.36 -14.15
N SER A 181 20.11 3.45 -15.44
CA SER A 181 19.18 3.80 -16.51
C SER A 181 18.08 2.76 -16.74
N LYS A 182 18.22 1.54 -16.21
CA LYS A 182 17.19 0.49 -16.30
C LYS A 182 16.18 0.56 -15.17
N PHE A 183 16.49 1.23 -14.05
CA PHE A 183 15.65 1.24 -12.85
C PHE A 183 14.19 1.60 -13.16
N ALA A 184 13.97 2.68 -13.91
CA ALA A 184 12.63 3.13 -14.27
C ALA A 184 11.87 2.12 -15.15
N VAL A 185 12.57 1.41 -16.04
CA VAL A 185 11.97 0.39 -16.92
C VAL A 185 11.65 -0.88 -16.14
N ASP A 186 12.57 -1.30 -15.27
CA ASP A 186 12.43 -2.51 -14.46
C ASP A 186 11.27 -2.39 -13.44
N HIS A 187 10.96 -1.16 -13.01
CA HIS A 187 9.83 -0.86 -12.12
C HIS A 187 8.59 -0.29 -12.85
N SER A 188 8.55 -0.36 -14.19
CA SER A 188 7.37 0.01 -14.95
C SER A 188 6.43 -1.19 -15.04
N HIS A 189 5.39 -1.19 -14.20
CA HIS A 189 4.40 -2.27 -14.15
C HIS A 189 3.04 -1.78 -14.62
N ALA A 190 2.23 -2.71 -15.15
CA ALA A 190 0.88 -2.42 -15.64
C ALA A 190 -0.13 -2.28 -14.49
N THR A 191 0.16 -1.41 -13.52
CA THR A 191 -0.58 -1.26 -12.26
C THR A 191 -2.07 -0.95 -12.46
N ALA A 192 -2.43 -0.19 -13.50
CA ALA A 192 -3.82 0.07 -13.86
C ALA A 192 -4.64 -1.23 -14.07
N SER A 193 -4.04 -2.26 -14.66
CA SER A 193 -4.70 -3.55 -14.86
C SER A 193 -4.97 -4.29 -13.55
N ILE A 194 -4.13 -4.11 -12.53
CA ILE A 194 -4.31 -4.70 -11.19
C ILE A 194 -5.55 -4.07 -10.53
N PHE A 195 -5.66 -2.73 -10.53
CA PHE A 195 -6.82 -2.03 -9.97
C PHE A 195 -8.13 -2.42 -10.66
N MET A 196 -8.12 -2.56 -11.99
CA MET A 196 -9.32 -2.94 -12.75
C MET A 196 -9.81 -4.37 -12.47
N ARG A 197 -8.98 -5.25 -11.89
CA ARG A 197 -9.41 -6.60 -11.44
C ARG A 197 -10.38 -6.53 -10.27
N PHE A 198 -10.42 -5.42 -9.54
CA PHE A 198 -11.42 -5.13 -8.51
C PHE A 198 -12.67 -4.43 -9.08
N GLY A 199 -13.02 -4.68 -10.34
CA GLY A 199 -14.12 -4.00 -11.04
C GLY A 199 -15.49 -4.11 -10.34
N GLY A 200 -15.74 -5.17 -9.57
CA GLY A 200 -16.97 -5.32 -8.77
C GLY A 200 -17.08 -4.27 -7.66
N MET A 201 -16.00 -4.10 -6.91
CA MET A 201 -15.85 -3.06 -5.87
C MET A 201 -16.03 -1.66 -6.47
N VAL A 202 -15.26 -1.36 -7.53
CA VAL A 202 -15.34 -0.07 -8.24
C VAL A 202 -16.76 0.24 -8.73
N LYS A 203 -17.42 -0.76 -9.33
CA LYS A 203 -18.80 -0.61 -9.81
C LYS A 203 -19.76 -0.33 -8.66
N LYS A 204 -19.65 -1.03 -7.52
CA LYS A 204 -20.56 -0.81 -6.39
C LYS A 204 -20.37 0.54 -5.71
N GLY A 205 -19.13 1.00 -5.54
CA GLY A 205 -18.87 2.37 -5.06
C GLY A 205 -19.51 3.41 -5.98
N PHE A 206 -19.33 3.24 -7.29
CA PHE A 206 -19.95 4.12 -8.29
C PHE A 206 -21.48 4.07 -8.27
N ASP A 207 -22.08 2.87 -8.22
CA ASP A 207 -23.53 2.68 -8.17
C ASP A 207 -24.15 3.39 -6.95
N ALA A 208 -23.47 3.36 -5.79
CA ALA A 208 -23.93 4.05 -4.58
C ALA A 208 -23.95 5.58 -4.76
N VAL A 209 -22.89 6.16 -5.36
CA VAL A 209 -22.85 7.61 -5.64
C VAL A 209 -23.88 7.98 -6.71
N MET A 210 -24.05 7.16 -7.75
CA MET A 210 -25.09 7.38 -8.76
C MET A 210 -26.50 7.33 -8.18
N MET A 211 -26.75 6.44 -7.22
CA MET A 211 -28.03 6.35 -6.52
C MET A 211 -28.37 7.65 -5.78
N LEU A 212 -27.38 8.36 -5.20
CA LEU A 212 -27.61 9.69 -4.63
C LEU A 212 -28.15 10.69 -5.67
N THR A 213 -27.63 10.66 -6.89
CA THR A 213 -28.10 11.57 -7.97
C THR A 213 -29.54 11.32 -8.40
N VAL A 214 -30.08 10.13 -8.13
CA VAL A 214 -31.47 9.76 -8.42
C VAL A 214 -32.39 10.06 -7.24
N LEU A 215 -31.93 9.76 -6.03
CA LEU A 215 -32.75 9.86 -4.81
C LEU A 215 -32.79 11.27 -4.22
N ASP A 216 -31.76 12.08 -4.47
CA ASP A 216 -31.56 13.36 -3.82
C ASP A 216 -31.46 14.48 -4.86
N PRO A 217 -32.44 15.40 -4.95
CA PRO A 217 -32.43 16.48 -5.93
C PRO A 217 -31.18 17.38 -5.87
N GLU A 218 -30.53 17.48 -4.71
CA GLU A 218 -29.28 18.25 -4.57
C GLU A 218 -28.14 17.62 -5.38
N PHE A 219 -28.15 16.30 -5.58
CA PHE A 219 -27.12 15.57 -6.31
C PHE A 219 -27.43 15.39 -7.80
N ALA A 220 -28.65 15.68 -8.25
CA ALA A 220 -29.10 15.40 -9.62
C ALA A 220 -28.19 15.97 -10.71
N HIS A 221 -27.56 17.12 -10.45
CA HIS A 221 -26.67 17.79 -11.39
C HIS A 221 -25.31 17.08 -11.57
N PHE A 222 -24.92 16.18 -10.66
CA PHE A 222 -23.70 15.37 -10.78
C PHE A 222 -23.87 14.13 -11.67
N GLY A 223 -25.10 13.70 -11.96
CA GLY A 223 -25.36 12.43 -12.66
C GLY A 223 -24.66 12.31 -14.01
N LYS A 224 -24.86 13.29 -14.92
CA LYS A 224 -24.21 13.27 -16.25
C LYS A 224 -22.67 13.33 -16.18
N PRO A 225 -22.07 14.23 -15.37
CA PRO A 225 -20.62 14.22 -15.16
C PRO A 225 -20.08 12.88 -14.64
N LEU A 226 -20.73 12.27 -13.63
CA LEU A 226 -20.32 10.97 -13.08
C LEU A 226 -20.41 9.84 -14.11
N GLU A 227 -21.50 9.80 -14.91
CA GLU A 227 -21.61 8.83 -16.00
C GLU A 227 -20.48 8.97 -17.03
N SER A 228 -20.04 10.21 -17.32
CA SER A 228 -18.90 10.46 -18.19
C SER A 228 -17.61 9.91 -17.61
N PHE A 229 -17.33 10.26 -16.36
CA PHE A 229 -16.20 9.75 -15.60
C PHE A 229 -16.10 8.22 -15.64
N MET A 230 -17.21 7.51 -15.37
CA MET A 230 -17.21 6.04 -15.34
C MET A 230 -16.90 5.42 -16.70
N ARG A 231 -17.41 6.02 -17.80
CA ARG A 231 -17.12 5.52 -19.15
C ARG A 231 -15.63 5.64 -19.51
N ASN A 232 -14.95 6.65 -18.98
CA ASN A 232 -13.55 6.96 -19.30
C ASN A 232 -12.57 6.45 -18.23
N LEU A 233 -13.06 5.83 -17.15
CA LEU A 233 -12.29 5.44 -15.98
C LEU A 233 -11.02 4.64 -16.32
N THR A 234 -11.14 3.60 -17.15
CA THR A 234 -10.00 2.77 -17.55
C THR A 234 -8.90 3.60 -18.21
N SER A 235 -9.26 4.48 -19.15
CA SER A 235 -8.30 5.33 -19.85
C SER A 235 -7.62 6.31 -18.89
N PHE A 236 -8.34 6.83 -17.90
CA PHE A 236 -7.74 7.70 -16.89
C PHE A 236 -6.75 6.95 -16.03
N PHE A 237 -7.09 5.74 -15.58
CA PHE A 237 -6.19 4.91 -14.78
C PHE A 237 -4.92 4.58 -15.57
N GLU A 238 -5.04 4.14 -16.81
CA GLU A 238 -3.88 3.87 -17.67
C GLU A 238 -3.00 5.13 -17.82
N SER A 239 -3.60 6.30 -18.03
CA SER A 239 -2.85 7.55 -18.11
C SER A 239 -2.24 8.00 -16.79
N SER A 240 -2.87 7.66 -15.66
CA SER A 240 -2.49 8.14 -14.33
C SER A 240 -1.35 7.35 -13.71
N PHE A 241 -1.22 6.07 -14.07
CA PHE A 241 -0.13 5.19 -13.63
C PHE A 241 1.05 5.15 -14.61
N GLY A 242 0.95 5.83 -15.76
CA GLY A 242 2.08 6.07 -16.64
C GLY A 242 3.09 7.06 -16.05
N PRO A 243 4.37 7.03 -16.46
CA PRO A 243 5.34 8.03 -16.04
C PRO A 243 4.92 9.45 -16.47
N SER A 244 4.98 10.39 -15.53
CA SER A 244 4.79 11.81 -15.81
C SER A 244 5.90 12.35 -16.72
N THR A 245 5.52 13.26 -17.60
CA THR A 245 6.44 14.06 -18.41
C THR A 245 6.63 15.48 -17.86
N ALA A 246 5.87 15.85 -16.83
CA ALA A 246 5.83 17.20 -16.28
C ALA A 246 6.72 17.36 -15.04
N ILE A 247 6.80 16.33 -14.20
CA ILE A 247 7.59 16.33 -12.97
C ILE A 247 8.46 15.08 -12.87
N GLN A 248 9.38 15.06 -11.90
CA GLN A 248 10.14 13.85 -11.61
C GLN A 248 9.22 12.72 -11.14
N ASN A 249 9.34 11.58 -11.81
CA ASN A 249 8.77 10.34 -11.36
C ASN A 249 9.58 9.77 -10.19
N VAL A 250 8.92 8.94 -9.41
CA VAL A 250 9.45 8.24 -8.24
C VAL A 250 8.98 6.78 -8.30
N LEU A 251 9.62 5.91 -7.53
CA LEU A 251 9.03 4.62 -7.19
C LEU A 251 8.01 4.85 -6.09
N ILE A 252 6.74 4.69 -6.43
CA ILE A 252 5.64 4.77 -5.46
C ILE A 252 5.53 3.46 -4.68
N HIS A 253 4.92 3.50 -3.50
CA HIS A 253 4.39 2.34 -2.79
C HIS A 253 3.20 1.73 -3.52
N GLY A 254 2.28 2.57 -4.02
CA GLY A 254 1.14 2.15 -4.84
C GLY A 254 -0.06 1.59 -4.07
N ASP A 255 0.17 0.90 -2.95
CA ASP A 255 -0.87 0.40 -2.04
C ASP A 255 -0.86 1.12 -0.67
N PHE A 256 -0.78 2.46 -0.71
CA PHE A 256 -0.43 3.28 0.46
C PHE A 256 -1.66 3.68 1.31
N HIS A 257 -2.10 2.80 2.19
CA HIS A 257 -3.25 3.01 3.09
C HIS A 257 -2.95 2.61 4.55
N PHE A 258 -3.78 3.06 5.50
CA PHE A 258 -3.52 2.88 6.95
C PHE A 258 -3.25 1.41 7.38
N LYS A 259 -3.95 0.42 6.79
CA LYS A 259 -3.71 -1.01 7.08
C LYS A 259 -2.35 -1.55 6.63
N ASN A 260 -1.62 -0.81 5.79
CA ASN A 260 -0.25 -1.15 5.36
C ASN A 260 0.81 -0.35 6.13
N LEU A 261 0.42 0.32 7.22
CA LEU A 261 1.32 1.08 8.08
C LEU A 261 1.40 0.44 9.47
N LEU A 262 2.62 0.37 10.00
CA LEU A 262 2.86 0.06 11.39
C LEU A 262 3.54 1.23 12.08
N HIS A 263 2.97 1.72 13.18
CA HIS A 263 3.45 2.87 13.92
C HIS A 263 4.22 2.45 15.17
N LYS A 264 5.17 3.31 15.58
CA LYS A 264 5.88 3.19 16.85
C LYS A 264 5.45 4.31 17.77
N ASP A 265 4.91 3.97 18.94
CA ASP A 265 4.43 4.99 19.88
C ASP A 265 5.44 5.31 20.97
N ASP A 266 5.49 6.58 21.38
CA ASP A 266 6.15 6.99 22.61
C ASP A 266 5.29 6.66 23.85
N THR A 267 5.84 6.92 25.04
CA THR A 267 5.16 6.66 26.32
C THR A 267 3.88 7.46 26.53
N VAL A 268 3.61 8.48 25.71
CA VAL A 268 2.37 9.28 25.76
C VAL A 268 1.43 8.99 24.59
N GLY A 269 1.72 7.95 23.80
CA GLY A 269 0.87 7.46 22.72
C GLY A 269 1.01 8.19 21.39
N ARG A 270 2.09 8.97 21.18
CA ARG A 270 2.31 9.67 19.89
C ARG A 270 3.15 8.83 18.96
N HIS A 271 2.78 8.79 17.68
CA HIS A 271 3.58 8.14 16.64
C HIS A 271 4.93 8.83 16.47
N THR A 272 6.00 8.10 16.75
CA THR A 272 7.40 8.54 16.61
C THR A 272 8.05 8.07 15.33
N ASP A 273 7.54 6.98 14.74
CA ASP A 273 8.05 6.38 13.52
C ASP A 273 6.96 5.54 12.83
N THR A 274 7.17 5.17 11.56
CA THR A 274 6.23 4.36 10.78
C THR A 274 6.95 3.44 9.81
N ILE A 275 6.61 2.16 9.78
CA ILE A 275 7.07 1.21 8.78
C ILE A 275 5.94 0.97 7.77
N PHE A 276 6.29 0.95 6.48
CA PHE A 276 5.35 0.56 5.42
C PHE A 276 5.52 -0.93 5.10
N LEU A 277 4.39 -1.58 4.83
CA LEU A 277 4.26 -2.99 4.48
C LEU A 277 3.58 -3.13 3.11
N ASP A 278 3.67 -4.31 2.52
CA ASP A 278 2.95 -4.69 1.30
C ASP A 278 3.23 -3.80 0.06
N TYR A 279 4.45 -3.93 -0.47
CA TYR A 279 4.93 -3.17 -1.64
C TYR A 279 4.48 -3.77 -2.99
N GLN A 280 3.42 -4.60 -3.00
CA GLN A 280 3.02 -5.43 -4.14
C GLN A 280 2.53 -4.67 -5.39
N ILE A 281 2.29 -3.36 -5.25
CA ILE A 281 1.80 -2.47 -6.32
C ILE A 281 2.83 -1.38 -6.68
N SER A 282 4.05 -1.44 -6.11
CA SER A 282 5.07 -0.42 -6.33
C SER A 282 5.41 -0.27 -7.81
N CYS A 283 5.41 0.95 -8.34
CA CYS A 283 5.79 1.20 -9.74
C CYS A 283 6.39 2.59 -9.96
N TRP A 284 7.05 2.79 -11.09
CA TRP A 284 7.69 4.05 -11.45
C TRP A 284 6.70 5.03 -12.10
N THR A 285 6.23 6.04 -11.34
CA THR A 285 5.24 7.02 -11.81
C THR A 285 5.30 8.32 -11.00
N THR A 286 4.32 9.20 -11.16
CA THR A 286 4.21 10.46 -10.41
C THR A 286 4.05 10.19 -8.91
N PRO A 287 4.70 10.97 -8.02
CA PRO A 287 4.48 10.87 -6.57
C PRO A 287 3.03 11.16 -6.16
N VAL A 288 2.24 11.78 -7.03
CA VAL A 288 0.85 12.16 -6.76
C VAL A 288 -0.03 10.97 -6.40
N VAL A 289 0.27 9.77 -6.91
CA VAL A 289 -0.49 8.55 -6.55
C VAL A 289 -0.45 8.32 -5.03
N ASP A 290 0.74 8.22 -4.45
CA ASP A 290 0.87 8.03 -2.99
C ASP A 290 0.48 9.28 -2.19
N LEU A 291 0.67 10.49 -2.73
CA LEU A 291 0.24 11.70 -2.03
C LEU A 291 -1.29 11.78 -1.89
N TYR A 292 -2.04 11.33 -2.89
CA TYR A 292 -3.49 11.20 -2.76
C TYR A 292 -3.86 10.10 -1.78
N SER A 293 -3.23 8.93 -1.86
CA SER A 293 -3.49 7.84 -0.91
C SER A 293 -3.16 8.25 0.54
N MET A 294 -2.09 9.02 0.75
CA MET A 294 -1.74 9.61 2.05
C MET A 294 -2.83 10.53 2.61
N LEU A 295 -3.40 11.37 1.76
CA LEU A 295 -4.45 12.31 2.17
C LEU A 295 -5.79 11.60 2.38
N ASP A 296 -6.13 10.62 1.55
CA ASP A 296 -7.48 10.05 1.47
C ASP A 296 -7.64 8.74 2.27
N LEU A 297 -6.58 7.94 2.32
CA LEU A 297 -6.57 6.57 2.84
C LEU A 297 -5.72 6.40 4.09
N ILE A 298 -5.10 7.47 4.60
CA ILE A 298 -4.31 7.44 5.84
C ILE A 298 -4.80 8.52 6.80
N SER A 299 -4.95 9.76 6.34
CA SER A 299 -5.44 10.84 7.20
C SER A 299 -6.96 10.81 7.37
N SER A 300 -7.44 11.30 8.52
CA SER A 300 -8.85 11.63 8.69
C SER A 300 -9.26 12.79 7.77
N GLN A 301 -10.55 12.84 7.40
CA GLN A 301 -11.07 13.94 6.58
C GLN A 301 -10.84 15.30 7.26
N GLU A 302 -10.93 15.38 8.59
CA GLU A 302 -10.68 16.62 9.34
C GLU A 302 -9.23 17.09 9.22
N VAL A 303 -8.26 16.17 9.33
CA VAL A 303 -6.83 16.51 9.14
C VAL A 303 -6.59 16.97 7.71
N LYS A 304 -7.15 16.28 6.72
CA LYS A 304 -7.05 16.66 5.31
C LYS A 304 -7.61 18.06 5.07
N ASP A 305 -8.82 18.36 5.53
CA ASP A 305 -9.48 19.65 5.32
C ASP A 305 -8.67 20.82 5.90
N LYS A 306 -8.06 20.61 7.07
CA LYS A 306 -7.29 21.63 7.78
C LYS A 306 -5.85 21.77 7.28
N HIS A 307 -5.22 20.66 6.89
CA HIS A 307 -3.76 20.58 6.73
C HIS A 307 -3.29 20.04 5.37
N ARG A 308 -4.16 19.83 4.38
CA ARG A 308 -3.76 19.33 3.04
C ARG A 308 -2.55 20.07 2.47
N SER A 309 -2.61 21.40 2.39
CA SER A 309 -1.52 22.20 1.81
C SER A 309 -0.24 22.11 2.64
N GLU A 310 -0.37 22.02 3.96
CA GLU A 310 0.75 21.89 4.89
C GLU A 310 1.43 20.52 4.74
N LEU A 311 0.66 19.43 4.64
CA LEU A 311 1.18 18.08 4.42
C LEU A 311 1.93 17.96 3.09
N ILE A 312 1.38 18.53 2.01
CA ILE A 312 2.05 18.54 0.69
C ILE A 312 3.33 19.39 0.73
N TYR A 313 3.30 20.53 1.42
CA TYR A 313 4.48 21.36 1.63
C TYR A 313 5.57 20.60 2.42
N MET A 314 5.20 19.98 3.54
CA MET A 314 6.12 19.17 4.35
C MET A 314 6.74 18.04 3.56
N TYR A 315 5.94 17.31 2.76
CA TYR A 315 6.46 16.28 1.85
C TYR A 315 7.49 16.87 0.89
N HIS A 316 7.15 17.97 0.22
CA HIS A 316 8.02 18.58 -0.80
C HIS A 316 9.34 19.09 -0.20
N GLU A 317 9.30 19.69 0.99
CA GLU A 317 10.50 20.14 1.70
C GLU A 317 11.41 18.97 2.04
N GLN A 318 10.86 17.90 2.63
CA GLN A 318 11.63 16.70 2.98
C GLN A 318 12.23 16.03 1.73
N TYR A 319 11.41 15.80 0.70
CA TYR A 319 11.85 15.22 -0.57
C TYR A 319 12.98 16.03 -1.21
N SER A 320 12.83 17.37 -1.25
CA SER A 320 13.83 18.27 -1.83
C SER A 320 15.12 18.32 -1.03
N ASP A 321 15.05 18.32 0.31
CA ASP A 321 16.22 18.27 1.19
C ASP A 321 16.99 16.96 1.02
N LEU A 322 16.28 15.83 1.04
CA LEU A 322 16.86 14.50 0.87
C LEU A 322 17.63 14.40 -0.46
N LEU A 323 17.05 14.81 -1.58
CA LEU A 323 17.73 14.82 -2.88
C LEU A 323 19.00 15.67 -2.88
N LYS A 324 18.97 16.86 -2.26
CA LYS A 324 20.15 17.72 -2.14
C LYS A 324 21.25 17.08 -1.31
N ARG A 325 20.89 16.48 -0.17
CA ARG A 325 21.83 15.79 0.73
C ARG A 325 22.47 14.57 0.08
N MET A 326 21.71 13.85 -0.76
CA MET A 326 22.24 12.72 -1.55
C MET A 326 23.06 13.16 -2.77
N GLY A 327 23.13 14.46 -3.06
CA GLY A 327 23.91 15.00 -4.16
C GLY A 327 23.27 14.83 -5.53
N PHE A 328 21.93 14.77 -5.61
CA PHE A 328 21.21 14.67 -6.87
C PHE A 328 21.58 15.82 -7.82
N ALA A 329 22.11 15.49 -9.00
CA ALA A 329 22.56 16.48 -9.98
C ALA A 329 21.46 16.95 -10.94
N GLY A 330 20.30 16.28 -10.94
CA GLY A 330 19.18 16.64 -11.83
C GLY A 330 18.32 17.79 -11.29
N LYS A 331 17.35 18.21 -12.10
CA LYS A 331 16.37 19.22 -11.68
C LYS A 331 15.42 18.63 -10.64
N ILE A 332 15.38 19.24 -9.45
CA ILE A 332 14.38 18.94 -8.43
C ILE A 332 13.07 19.65 -8.79
N SER A 333 11.96 18.90 -8.90
CA SER A 333 10.64 19.48 -9.13
C SER A 333 10.28 20.51 -8.05
N THR A 334 9.77 21.65 -8.47
CA THR A 334 9.34 22.72 -7.55
C THR A 334 7.99 22.39 -6.92
N LEU A 335 7.68 23.04 -5.79
CA LEU A 335 6.37 22.89 -5.14
C LEU A 335 5.22 23.29 -6.09
N LEU A 336 5.41 24.33 -6.89
CA LEU A 336 4.40 24.76 -7.86
C LEU A 336 4.15 23.68 -8.93
N GLU A 337 5.21 23.07 -9.46
CA GLU A 337 5.09 21.95 -10.41
C GLU A 337 4.36 20.76 -9.79
N LEU A 338 4.65 20.43 -8.52
CA LEU A 338 3.91 19.39 -7.79
C LEU A 338 2.44 19.74 -7.60
N GLN A 339 2.10 20.99 -7.26
CA GLN A 339 0.71 21.45 -7.12
C GLN A 339 -0.05 21.39 -8.46
N MET A 340 0.61 21.75 -9.57
CA MET A 340 0.04 21.61 -10.91
C MET A 340 -0.20 20.14 -11.26
N GLU A 341 0.72 19.25 -10.89
CA GLU A 341 0.56 17.81 -11.11
C GLU A 341 -0.59 17.24 -10.27
N LEU A 342 -0.70 17.61 -8.99
CA LEU A 342 -1.86 17.25 -8.16
C LEU A 342 -3.16 17.64 -8.87
N LEU A 343 -3.29 18.90 -9.31
CA LEU A 343 -4.49 19.35 -10.01
C LEU A 343 -4.77 18.55 -11.30
N LYS A 344 -3.73 18.24 -12.08
CA LYS A 344 -3.83 17.45 -13.32
C LYS A 344 -4.32 16.02 -13.06
N PHE A 345 -3.94 15.43 -11.92
CA PHE A 345 -4.27 14.06 -11.54
C PHE A 345 -5.42 13.98 -10.51
N ALA A 346 -6.20 15.05 -10.34
CA ALA A 346 -7.33 15.11 -9.40
C ALA A 346 -8.42 14.03 -9.65
N VAL A 347 -8.41 13.40 -10.82
CA VAL A 347 -9.24 12.23 -11.16
C VAL A 347 -8.94 11.03 -10.25
N LEU A 348 -7.69 10.85 -9.79
CA LEU A 348 -7.34 9.82 -8.81
C LEU A 348 -8.00 10.07 -7.45
N GLU A 349 -7.98 11.33 -7.00
CA GLU A 349 -8.62 11.74 -5.76
C GLU A 349 -10.15 11.56 -5.83
N LEU A 350 -10.75 11.93 -6.96
CA LEU A 350 -12.18 11.70 -7.20
C LEU A 350 -12.52 10.21 -7.15
N PHE A 351 -11.68 9.35 -7.75
CA PHE A 351 -11.83 7.91 -7.66
C PHE A 351 -11.77 7.42 -6.20
N HIS A 352 -10.83 7.91 -5.40
CA HIS A 352 -10.76 7.54 -3.97
C HIS A 352 -12.06 7.89 -3.24
N TYR A 353 -12.65 9.06 -3.50
CA TYR A 353 -13.93 9.40 -2.92
C TYR A 353 -15.06 8.50 -3.40
N ILE A 354 -15.17 8.24 -4.70
CA ILE A 354 -16.27 7.41 -5.23
C ILE A 354 -16.18 5.97 -4.71
N VAL A 355 -14.97 5.40 -4.71
CA VAL A 355 -14.76 3.99 -4.40
C VAL A 355 -14.51 3.81 -2.91
N PHE A 356 -13.49 4.44 -2.35
CA PHE A 356 -13.03 4.15 -0.98
C PHE A 356 -13.82 4.86 0.12
N SER A 357 -14.38 6.05 -0.13
CA SER A 357 -15.19 6.69 0.91
C SER A 357 -16.43 5.85 1.24
N SER A 358 -16.99 5.15 0.26
CA SER A 358 -18.12 4.25 0.48
C SER A 358 -17.81 3.20 1.54
N TYR A 359 -16.60 2.62 1.51
CA TYR A 359 -16.12 1.59 2.44
C TYR A 359 -15.81 2.15 3.83
N ARG A 360 -15.36 3.41 3.92
CA ARG A 360 -15.12 4.07 5.21
C ARG A 360 -16.36 4.15 6.10
N TYR A 361 -17.55 4.20 5.51
CA TYR A 361 -18.82 4.25 6.22
C TYR A 361 -19.51 2.88 6.34
N MET A 362 -18.84 1.79 5.96
CA MET A 362 -19.33 0.43 6.17
C MET A 362 -18.85 -0.12 7.51
N ASP A 363 -19.68 -0.97 8.10
CA ASP A 363 -19.27 -1.76 9.26
C ASP A 363 -18.46 -2.98 8.78
N GLU A 364 -17.14 -2.89 8.92
CA GLU A 364 -16.21 -3.97 8.55
C GLU A 364 -16.45 -5.25 9.38
N THR A 365 -17.08 -5.17 10.55
CA THR A 365 -17.33 -6.34 11.41
C THR A 365 -18.49 -7.22 10.93
N VAL A 366 -19.33 -6.68 10.05
CA VAL A 366 -20.53 -7.35 9.53
C VAL A 366 -20.42 -7.65 8.03
N THR A 367 -19.50 -6.98 7.33
CA THR A 367 -19.40 -7.04 5.86
C THR A 367 -18.47 -8.16 5.41
N ASP A 368 -18.99 -9.10 4.62
CA ASP A 368 -18.15 -10.11 3.95
C ASP A 368 -17.32 -9.43 2.84
N ILE A 369 -16.02 -9.34 3.06
CA ILE A 369 -15.05 -8.72 2.14
C ILE A 369 -15.01 -9.46 0.79
N GLU A 370 -15.24 -10.77 0.76
CA GLU A 370 -15.31 -11.52 -0.51
C GLU A 370 -16.51 -11.06 -1.34
N ALA A 371 -17.67 -11.01 -0.70
CA ALA A 371 -18.89 -10.50 -1.31
C ALA A 371 -18.71 -9.04 -1.74
N LEU A 372 -18.01 -8.23 -0.93
CA LEU A 372 -17.73 -6.82 -1.23
C LEU A 372 -16.92 -6.65 -2.51
N LEU A 373 -15.84 -7.43 -2.66
CA LEU A 373 -14.97 -7.39 -3.84
C LEU A 373 -15.69 -7.89 -5.11
N LYS A 374 -16.64 -8.82 -4.96
CA LYS A 374 -17.55 -9.26 -6.03
C LYS A 374 -18.63 -8.22 -6.37
N GLY A 375 -18.81 -7.22 -5.51
CA GLY A 375 -19.90 -6.27 -5.61
C GLY A 375 -21.26 -6.88 -5.26
N GLU A 376 -21.30 -7.89 -4.39
CA GLU A 376 -22.51 -8.59 -3.94
C GLU A 376 -23.11 -7.99 -2.67
N VAL A 377 -22.43 -7.03 -2.04
CA VAL A 377 -22.92 -6.27 -0.88
C VAL A 377 -23.70 -5.05 -1.35
N ASP A 378 -24.85 -4.80 -0.72
CA ASP A 378 -25.62 -3.57 -0.93
C ASP A 378 -25.19 -2.49 0.05
N LEU A 379 -24.87 -1.31 -0.49
CA LEU A 379 -24.31 -0.22 0.28
C LEU A 379 -25.45 0.69 0.77
N GLU A 380 -25.98 0.44 1.97
CA GLU A 380 -27.00 1.29 2.59
C GLU A 380 -26.46 2.69 3.02
N ILE A 381 -25.18 2.97 2.72
CA ILE A 381 -24.47 4.22 3.05
C ILE A 381 -25.14 5.48 2.47
N VAL A 382 -25.95 5.33 1.42
CA VAL A 382 -26.67 6.46 0.79
C VAL A 382 -27.65 7.14 1.75
N ASN A 383 -28.01 6.49 2.86
CA ASN A 383 -28.86 7.07 3.91
C ASN A 383 -28.06 7.73 5.04
N ILE A 384 -26.73 7.61 5.06
CA ILE A 384 -25.87 8.17 6.11
C ILE A 384 -25.67 9.66 5.85
N ALA A 385 -26.08 10.51 6.79
CA ALA A 385 -26.03 11.96 6.65
C ALA A 385 -24.60 12.50 6.46
N ASP A 386 -23.63 11.96 7.20
CA ASP A 386 -22.23 12.37 7.10
C ASP A 386 -21.63 11.99 5.74
N PHE A 387 -21.96 10.80 5.22
CA PHE A 387 -21.56 10.37 3.88
C PHE A 387 -22.13 11.30 2.81
N LYS A 388 -23.44 11.60 2.85
CA LYS A 388 -24.06 12.56 1.93
C LYS A 388 -23.38 13.92 1.98
N LYS A 389 -23.16 14.46 3.18
CA LYS A 389 -22.50 15.76 3.35
C LYS A 389 -21.09 15.74 2.75
N LEU A 390 -20.30 14.72 3.04
CA LEU A 390 -18.96 14.55 2.47
C LEU A 390 -19.00 14.50 0.94
N MET A 391 -19.83 13.60 0.38
CA MET A 391 -19.92 13.43 -1.07
C MET A 391 -20.41 14.70 -1.77
N HIS A 392 -21.39 15.40 -1.21
CA HIS A 392 -21.85 16.66 -1.78
C HIS A 392 -20.71 17.69 -1.81
N THR A 393 -20.03 17.90 -0.68
CA THR A 393 -18.91 18.85 -0.58
C THR A 393 -17.80 18.53 -1.59
N GLU A 394 -17.37 17.29 -1.67
CA GLU A 394 -16.26 16.89 -2.54
C GLU A 394 -16.65 16.86 -4.02
N LEU A 395 -17.83 16.35 -4.38
CA LEU A 395 -18.31 16.39 -5.77
C LEU A 395 -18.50 17.83 -6.25
N THR A 396 -19.01 18.73 -5.40
CA THR A 396 -19.05 20.16 -5.73
C THR A 396 -17.65 20.73 -5.98
N ARG A 397 -16.66 20.38 -5.15
CA ARG A 397 -15.28 20.82 -5.34
C ARG A 397 -14.70 20.31 -6.66
N PHE A 398 -14.84 19.01 -6.97
CA PHE A 398 -14.34 18.43 -8.23
C PHE A 398 -15.06 18.99 -9.46
N LEU A 399 -16.35 19.31 -9.33
CA LEU A 399 -17.11 20.00 -10.38
C LEU A 399 -16.53 21.40 -10.64
N HIS A 400 -16.31 22.19 -9.59
CA HIS A 400 -15.78 23.55 -9.70
C HIS A 400 -14.32 23.61 -10.17
N GLN A 401 -13.53 22.57 -9.86
CA GLN A 401 -12.16 22.42 -10.38
C GLN A 401 -12.13 21.98 -11.85
N GLY A 402 -13.28 21.58 -12.42
CA GLY A 402 -13.38 21.05 -13.77
C GLY A 402 -12.93 19.59 -13.91
N THR A 403 -12.52 18.95 -12.82
CA THR A 403 -12.13 17.53 -12.78
C THR A 403 -13.27 16.65 -13.25
N LEU A 404 -14.50 16.90 -12.77
CA LEU A 404 -15.68 16.10 -13.08
C LEU A 404 -16.27 16.42 -14.48
N CYS A 405 -16.00 17.60 -15.02
CA CYS A 405 -16.49 18.04 -16.34
C CYS A 405 -15.58 17.61 -17.49
N ASN A 406 -14.28 17.48 -17.22
CA ASN A 406 -13.27 17.07 -18.19
C ASN A 406 -12.97 15.56 -18.12
N SER A 407 -13.60 14.85 -17.18
CA SER A 407 -13.56 13.40 -17.03
C SER A 407 -14.60 12.66 -17.88
#